data_AF-L7LJL2-F1
#
_entry.id   AF-L7LJL2-F1
#
_cell.length_a   1.000
_cell.length_b   1.000
_cell.length_c   1.000
_cell.angle_alpha   90.00
_cell.angle_beta   90.00
_cell.angle_gamma   90.00
#
_symmetry.space_group_name_H-M   'P 1'
#
loop_
_entity.id
_entity.type
_entity.pdbx_description
1 polymer ?
#
loop_
_entity_poly.entity_id
_entity_poly.type
_entity_poly.pdbx_seq_one_letter_code
_entity_poly.pdbx_strand_id
1 'polypeptide(L)'
;MTRPRNRLSRIRLATALSGIVMTIVLPLSGAPAAHAGPASCVPFGTAQIPPGVPSTGDRTGLTTFAEYTGKQAPSRVDLRTEKTQFNRFWEFALTDAGTLVTRPRPPRSAADSRWRTVPLPSCLRGRLVAISLDDDELVGVDREGWIYTMDNVTQSPLLWNWTSAWGAMLWTGPGRKLPDDRRGGWALSVTSPSDNRAYLDIAGRVHPSGQAKMTMIPALTGDGSRITYADPWLPNDDSYEIGSPLGGRFQSVALSAAGSTTFVVNRYGDMFTRTFDFDSSGSDSVFFRYSWDPQTGKPSATNLTVEAFDRSTAAVQLPAPDWTRQPKIPGEITSAITVISTGPGPEKRELRVEGRSNGRTGFWHKDLHASTWTFTPTGSTLQGRLLENSPGDRSAETLAPEKPWNLSASLPSRSALVDGQTLIDIGIPYSVIDPRMLDEVGLTAAPSGYRLSVSSFDPAVTTRPATVTTPDGHRIPVLLHTADGMRMTPGHVGLTRTPRHLVGAVEIPREAFANRDRDPELRRFVDTWMRGKSIAPITLSATTTDLVVR
;
A
#
# COMPACT_ATOMS: atom_id res chain seq x y z
N MET A 1 -31.75 48.83 -63.06
CA MET A 1 -30.66 47.83 -63.14
C MET A 1 -30.23 47.47 -61.73
N THR A 2 -30.13 46.24 -61.22
CA THR A 2 -30.75 44.93 -61.52
C THR A 2 -30.35 44.01 -60.34
N ARG A 3 -31.32 43.30 -59.72
CA ARG A 3 -31.10 42.18 -58.76
C ARG A 3 -30.81 40.87 -59.51
N PRO A 4 -30.26 39.84 -58.82
CA PRO A 4 -30.71 38.45 -59.02
C PRO A 4 -30.92 37.71 -57.68
N ARG A 5 -32.04 37.02 -57.40
CA ARG A 5 -32.64 35.75 -57.89
C ARG A 5 -32.14 34.48 -57.18
N ASN A 6 -33.05 33.90 -56.38
CA ASN A 6 -33.02 32.56 -55.76
C ASN A 6 -32.96 31.41 -56.77
N ARG A 7 -32.33 30.29 -56.39
CA ARG A 7 -32.74 28.93 -56.82
C ARG A 7 -32.53 27.91 -55.69
N LEU A 8 -33.62 27.21 -55.36
CA LEU A 8 -33.66 25.94 -54.64
C LEU A 8 -33.42 24.78 -55.63
N SER A 9 -32.77 23.71 -55.19
CA SER A 9 -32.81 22.39 -55.84
C SER A 9 -33.10 21.29 -54.82
N ARG A 10 -34.11 20.49 -55.16
CA ARG A 10 -34.68 19.35 -54.44
C ARG A 10 -33.80 18.10 -54.60
N ILE A 11 -33.74 17.24 -53.58
CA ILE A 11 -33.45 15.81 -53.75
C ILE A 11 -34.51 14.99 -53.01
N ARG A 12 -35.03 13.97 -53.71
CA ARG A 12 -36.17 13.13 -53.37
C ARG A 12 -35.77 11.92 -52.52
N LEU A 13 -36.71 11.53 -51.68
CA LEU A 13 -36.82 10.32 -50.89
C LEU A 13 -37.03 9.08 -51.80
N ALA A 14 -36.46 7.94 -51.42
CA ALA A 14 -36.89 6.62 -51.89
C ALA A 14 -36.87 5.63 -50.72
N THR A 15 -38.00 4.96 -50.52
CA THR A 15 -38.29 3.95 -49.50
C THR A 15 -38.38 2.59 -50.18
N ALA A 16 -37.86 1.52 -49.55
CA ALA A 16 -38.28 0.15 -49.86
C ALA A 16 -38.11 -0.78 -48.64
N LEU A 17 -39.21 -1.41 -48.24
CA LEU A 17 -39.33 -2.50 -47.27
C LEU A 17 -38.85 -3.84 -47.85
N SER A 18 -38.32 -4.73 -46.99
CA SER A 18 -38.44 -6.20 -46.98
C SER A 18 -37.53 -6.72 -45.86
N GLY A 19 -37.79 -7.71 -45.01
CA GLY A 19 -38.83 -8.71 -44.81
C GLY A 19 -38.34 -9.57 -43.62
N ILE A 20 -39.22 -9.92 -42.69
CA ILE A 20 -38.89 -10.63 -41.44
C ILE A 20 -38.63 -12.11 -41.74
N VAL A 21 -37.46 -12.62 -41.33
CA VAL A 21 -37.20 -14.07 -41.17
C VAL A 21 -37.01 -14.32 -39.68
N MET A 22 -37.95 -15.06 -39.09
CA MET A 22 -37.93 -15.45 -37.68
C MET A 22 -37.27 -16.83 -37.57
N THR A 23 -35.97 -16.85 -37.28
CA THR A 23 -35.23 -18.08 -37.00
C THR A 23 -35.41 -18.43 -35.52
N ILE A 24 -36.14 -19.51 -35.23
CA ILE A 24 -36.25 -20.08 -33.89
C ILE A 24 -34.92 -20.77 -33.58
N VAL A 25 -34.10 -20.13 -32.73
CA VAL A 25 -32.90 -20.75 -32.15
C VAL A 25 -33.30 -21.40 -30.83
N LEU A 26 -33.28 -22.74 -30.80
CA LEU A 26 -33.36 -23.52 -29.57
C LEU A 26 -32.14 -23.20 -28.68
N PRO A 27 -32.29 -23.01 -27.36
CA PRO A 27 -31.17 -22.74 -26.50
C PRO A 27 -30.35 -24.02 -26.32
N LEU A 28 -29.22 -24.11 -27.02
CA LEU A 28 -28.13 -24.98 -26.60
C LEU A 28 -27.69 -24.53 -25.22
N SER A 29 -27.64 -25.48 -24.29
CA SER A 29 -27.17 -25.35 -22.91
C SER A 29 -25.88 -24.52 -22.86
N GLY A 30 -26.04 -23.23 -22.54
CA GLY A 30 -24.92 -22.31 -22.43
C GLY A 30 -24.04 -22.71 -21.25
N ALA A 31 -22.74 -22.87 -21.52
CA ALA A 31 -21.73 -22.84 -20.47
C ALA A 31 -21.98 -21.61 -19.57
N PRO A 32 -21.81 -21.73 -18.24
CA PRO A 32 -22.10 -20.62 -17.33
C PRO A 32 -21.29 -19.41 -17.75
N ALA A 33 -21.99 -18.31 -18.06
CA ALA A 33 -21.35 -17.04 -18.36
C ALA A 33 -20.40 -16.69 -17.21
N ALA A 34 -19.14 -16.38 -17.55
CA ALA A 34 -18.19 -15.81 -16.60
C ALA A 34 -18.85 -14.57 -15.97
N HIS A 35 -19.14 -14.63 -14.67
CA HIS A 35 -19.70 -13.48 -13.96
C HIS A 35 -18.67 -12.34 -14.01
N ALA A 36 -19.09 -11.17 -14.51
CA ALA A 36 -18.23 -10.00 -14.68
C ALA A 36 -17.86 -9.28 -13.36
N GLY A 37 -18.34 -9.79 -12.22
CA GLY A 37 -18.18 -9.21 -10.89
C GLY A 37 -17.91 -10.28 -9.83
N PRO A 38 -17.74 -9.88 -8.55
CA PRO A 38 -17.62 -10.82 -7.45
C PRO A 38 -18.89 -11.68 -7.31
N ALA A 39 -18.78 -12.76 -6.55
CA ALA A 39 -19.88 -13.69 -6.36
C ALA A 39 -21.10 -13.00 -5.73
N SER A 40 -22.21 -12.95 -6.46
CA SER A 40 -23.40 -12.14 -6.15
C SER A 40 -24.14 -12.49 -4.86
N CYS A 41 -23.86 -13.64 -4.26
CA CYS A 41 -24.45 -14.03 -2.98
C CYS A 41 -23.71 -13.47 -1.76
N VAL A 42 -22.54 -12.87 -1.95
CA VAL A 42 -21.79 -12.25 -0.86
C VAL A 42 -22.40 -10.87 -0.59
N PRO A 43 -22.76 -10.55 0.66
CA PRO A 43 -23.29 -9.24 1.00
C PRO A 43 -22.38 -8.09 0.55
N PHE A 44 -22.99 -6.92 0.41
CA PHE A 44 -22.29 -5.66 0.18
C PHE A 44 -22.42 -4.79 1.44
N GLY A 45 -21.31 -4.21 1.91
CA GLY A 45 -21.34 -3.09 2.87
C GLY A 45 -21.39 -3.45 4.36
N THR A 46 -20.64 -4.45 4.81
CA THR A 46 -20.51 -4.80 6.25
C THR A 46 -19.13 -4.55 6.85
N ALA A 47 -18.16 -4.08 6.05
CA ALA A 47 -16.80 -3.84 6.51
C ALA A 47 -16.72 -2.67 7.50
N GLN A 48 -15.95 -2.88 8.57
CA GLN A 48 -15.61 -1.92 9.61
C GLN A 48 -16.82 -1.35 10.36
N ILE A 49 -17.90 -2.13 10.45
CA ILE A 49 -19.12 -1.75 11.19
C ILE A 49 -19.31 -2.70 12.39
N PRO A 50 -19.38 -2.17 13.62
CA PRO A 50 -19.02 -0.80 14.04
C PRO A 50 -17.50 -0.53 14.01
N PRO A 51 -17.06 0.71 13.73
CA PRO A 51 -15.64 1.03 13.64
C PRO A 51 -14.97 1.03 15.02
N GLY A 52 -13.72 0.55 15.07
CA GLY A 52 -12.83 0.71 16.23
C GLY A 52 -13.22 -0.02 17.51
N VAL A 53 -14.08 -1.05 17.46
CA VAL A 53 -14.46 -1.80 18.66
C VAL A 53 -13.27 -2.56 19.23
N PRO A 54 -13.04 -2.50 20.57
CA PRO A 54 -11.95 -3.23 21.19
C PRO A 54 -11.97 -4.73 20.91
N SER A 55 -10.82 -5.29 20.54
CA SER A 55 -10.63 -6.72 20.29
C SER A 55 -10.89 -7.55 21.58
N THR A 56 -11.90 -8.43 21.56
CA THR A 56 -12.32 -9.20 22.74
C THR A 56 -11.74 -10.62 22.78
N GLY A 57 -11.51 -11.23 21.62
CA GLY A 57 -11.17 -12.64 21.50
C GLY A 57 -12.26 -13.58 22.02
N ASP A 58 -13.51 -13.09 22.06
CA ASP A 58 -14.67 -13.88 22.48
C ASP A 58 -14.85 -15.08 21.53
N ARG A 59 -15.20 -16.24 22.09
CA ARG A 59 -15.39 -17.50 21.37
C ARG A 59 -16.86 -17.89 21.26
N THR A 60 -17.79 -17.08 21.76
CA THR A 60 -19.23 -17.31 21.66
C THR A 60 -19.63 -17.58 20.20
N GLY A 61 -20.44 -18.61 19.97
CA GLY A 61 -20.84 -19.02 18.62
C GLY A 61 -19.91 -20.03 17.94
N LEU A 62 -18.65 -20.18 18.36
CA LEU A 62 -17.71 -21.13 17.74
C LEU A 62 -18.26 -22.56 17.73
N THR A 63 -18.90 -22.99 18.82
CA THR A 63 -19.43 -24.36 18.94
C THR A 63 -20.58 -24.67 17.99
N THR A 64 -21.20 -23.65 17.41
CA THR A 64 -22.24 -23.80 16.37
C THR A 64 -21.66 -24.17 15.01
N PHE A 65 -20.36 -23.92 14.79
CA PHE A 65 -19.68 -24.32 13.57
C PHE A 65 -19.42 -25.82 13.58
N ALA A 66 -19.68 -26.48 12.45
CA ALA A 66 -19.46 -27.92 12.31
C ALA A 66 -17.98 -28.25 12.54
N GLU A 67 -17.72 -29.29 13.34
CA GLU A 67 -16.36 -29.83 13.51
C GLU A 67 -15.85 -30.33 12.15
N TYR A 68 -14.62 -29.95 11.80
CA TYR A 68 -13.99 -30.39 10.57
C TYR A 68 -13.34 -31.76 10.80
N THR A 69 -13.84 -32.77 10.10
CA THR A 69 -13.38 -34.17 10.22
C THR A 69 -12.38 -34.58 9.13
N GLY A 70 -12.07 -33.68 8.19
CA GLY A 70 -11.12 -33.95 7.13
C GLY A 70 -9.66 -33.98 7.62
N LYS A 71 -8.78 -34.63 6.84
CA LYS A 71 -7.37 -34.83 7.21
C LYS A 71 -6.42 -33.70 6.77
N GLN A 72 -6.92 -32.72 6.01
CA GLN A 72 -6.10 -31.64 5.42
C GLN A 72 -5.82 -30.48 6.38
N ALA A 73 -6.49 -30.39 7.53
CA ALA A 73 -6.23 -29.30 8.46
C ALA A 73 -4.89 -29.54 9.19
N PRO A 74 -4.02 -28.50 9.31
CA PRO A 74 -2.70 -28.68 9.87
C PRO A 74 -2.77 -28.89 11.39
N SER A 75 -1.80 -29.61 11.95
CA SER A 75 -1.68 -29.76 13.41
C SER A 75 -1.26 -28.45 14.10
N ARG A 76 -0.53 -27.58 13.38
CA ARG A 76 0.02 -26.31 13.85
C ARG A 76 0.03 -25.26 12.74
N VAL A 77 -0.09 -24.00 13.11
CA VAL A 77 0.09 -22.86 12.21
C VAL A 77 1.17 -21.94 12.77
N ASP A 78 2.35 -21.97 12.15
CA ASP A 78 3.52 -21.17 12.57
C ASP A 78 3.86 -20.02 11.63
N LEU A 79 3.41 -20.13 10.37
CA LEU A 79 3.69 -19.21 9.30
C LEU A 79 2.38 -18.77 8.67
N ARG A 80 2.32 -17.51 8.27
CA ARG A 80 1.24 -16.94 7.46
C ARG A 80 1.56 -17.22 6.00
N THR A 81 0.77 -18.07 5.37
CA THR A 81 0.80 -18.45 3.96
C THR A 81 -0.59 -18.30 3.37
N GLU A 82 -0.73 -18.39 2.05
CA GLU A 82 -2.06 -18.36 1.41
C GLU A 82 -3.02 -19.46 1.88
N LYS A 83 -2.53 -20.48 2.58
CA LYS A 83 -3.34 -21.59 3.11
C LYS A 83 -3.43 -21.61 4.62
N THR A 84 -2.53 -20.96 5.35
CA THR A 84 -2.53 -20.97 6.82
C THR A 84 -2.31 -19.57 7.35
N GLN A 85 -3.14 -19.12 8.27
CA GLN A 85 -3.11 -17.75 8.77
C GLN A 85 -3.39 -17.74 10.26
N PHE A 86 -2.92 -16.71 10.97
CA PHE A 86 -3.22 -16.56 12.39
C PHE A 86 -3.08 -15.11 12.83
N ASN A 87 -3.90 -14.73 13.82
CA ASN A 87 -3.74 -13.51 14.60
C ASN A 87 -3.54 -13.89 16.08
N ARG A 88 -3.72 -12.93 16.99
CA ARG A 88 -3.59 -13.15 18.43
C ARG A 88 -4.57 -14.18 19.00
N PHE A 89 -5.75 -14.35 18.40
CA PHE A 89 -6.88 -15.09 18.98
C PHE A 89 -7.29 -16.33 18.20
N TRP A 90 -6.94 -16.42 16.93
CA TRP A 90 -7.45 -17.42 16.00
C TRP A 90 -6.36 -17.92 15.06
N GLU A 91 -6.43 -19.21 14.74
CA GLU A 91 -5.78 -19.82 13.59
C GLU A 91 -6.82 -20.12 12.52
N PHE A 92 -6.43 -19.95 11.27
CA PHE A 92 -7.22 -20.32 10.10
C PHE A 92 -6.39 -21.20 9.17
N ALA A 93 -7.05 -22.16 8.53
CA ALA A 93 -6.49 -22.90 7.43
C ALA A 93 -7.51 -23.02 6.28
N LEU A 94 -7.02 -22.97 5.05
CA LEU A 94 -7.79 -23.20 3.84
C LEU A 94 -7.35 -24.54 3.24
N THR A 95 -8.29 -25.47 3.12
CA THR A 95 -8.01 -26.78 2.53
C THR A 95 -7.89 -26.69 1.00
N ASP A 96 -7.38 -27.73 0.36
CA ASP A 96 -7.30 -27.78 -1.11
C ASP A 96 -8.69 -27.82 -1.76
N ALA A 97 -9.69 -28.34 -1.04
CA ALA A 97 -11.08 -28.33 -1.45
C ALA A 97 -11.74 -26.93 -1.32
N GLY A 98 -11.03 -25.93 -0.80
CA GLY A 98 -11.55 -24.57 -0.57
C GLY A 98 -12.44 -24.46 0.67
N THR A 99 -12.27 -25.35 1.65
CA THR A 99 -12.96 -25.28 2.95
C THR A 99 -12.13 -24.42 3.90
N LEU A 100 -12.69 -23.32 4.38
CA LEU A 100 -12.08 -22.50 5.42
C LEU A 100 -12.38 -23.10 6.80
N VAL A 101 -11.33 -23.35 7.58
CA VAL A 101 -11.45 -23.87 8.94
C VAL A 101 -10.75 -22.93 9.92
N THR A 102 -11.24 -22.89 11.15
CA THR A 102 -10.70 -22.07 12.23
C THR A 102 -10.58 -22.85 13.54
N ARG A 103 -9.71 -22.38 14.43
CA ARG A 103 -9.68 -22.75 15.84
C ARG A 103 -9.07 -21.64 16.70
N PRO A 104 -9.37 -21.56 18.00
CA PRO A 104 -8.77 -20.56 18.87
C PRO A 104 -7.25 -20.70 19.07
N ARG A 105 -6.61 -19.56 19.30
CA ARG A 105 -5.19 -19.41 19.63
C ARG A 105 -5.02 -18.53 20.89
N PRO A 106 -4.27 -18.97 21.91
CA PRO A 106 -3.98 -20.38 22.20
C PRO A 106 -5.28 -21.14 22.56
N PRO A 107 -5.33 -22.48 22.37
CA PRO A 107 -6.46 -23.28 22.86
C PRO A 107 -6.55 -23.20 24.39
N ARG A 108 -7.76 -23.14 24.95
CA ARG A 108 -8.01 -23.17 26.41
C ARG A 108 -8.56 -24.53 26.88
N SER A 109 -8.98 -25.38 25.94
CA SER A 109 -9.54 -26.70 26.17
C SER A 109 -9.21 -27.62 25.00
N ALA A 110 -9.39 -28.93 25.17
CA ALA A 110 -9.25 -29.90 24.07
C ALA A 110 -10.25 -29.64 22.93
N ALA A 111 -11.43 -29.08 23.23
CA ALA A 111 -12.42 -28.70 22.23
C ALA A 111 -11.94 -27.52 21.37
N ASP A 112 -11.17 -26.58 21.94
CA ASP A 112 -10.56 -25.46 21.20
C ASP A 112 -9.43 -25.92 20.27
N SER A 113 -8.82 -27.07 20.52
CA SER A 113 -7.77 -27.59 19.64
C SER A 113 -8.32 -28.18 18.33
N ARG A 114 -9.64 -28.40 18.25
CA ARG A 114 -10.31 -28.99 17.08
C ARG A 114 -10.62 -27.92 16.04
N TRP A 115 -10.35 -28.25 14.78
CA TRP A 115 -10.73 -27.41 13.65
C TRP A 115 -12.24 -27.41 13.44
N ARG A 116 -12.80 -26.24 13.16
CA ARG A 116 -14.22 -26.08 12.82
C ARG A 116 -14.37 -25.36 11.50
N THR A 117 -15.37 -25.76 10.72
CA THR A 117 -15.64 -25.19 9.39
C THR A 117 -16.28 -23.82 9.55
N VAL A 118 -15.62 -22.79 9.03
CA VAL A 118 -16.15 -21.42 9.02
C VAL A 118 -17.30 -21.34 8.02
N PRO A 119 -18.50 -20.87 8.42
CA PRO A 119 -19.59 -20.66 7.48
C PRO A 119 -19.20 -19.64 6.42
N LEU A 120 -19.31 -20.03 5.15
CA LEU A 120 -19.17 -19.16 4.00
C LEU A 120 -20.54 -18.94 3.34
N PRO A 121 -20.77 -17.76 2.71
CA PRO A 121 -21.83 -17.59 1.73
C PRO A 121 -21.82 -18.76 0.74
N SER A 122 -23.01 -19.27 0.37
CA SER A 122 -23.13 -20.54 -0.37
C SER A 122 -22.32 -20.56 -1.67
N CYS A 123 -22.25 -19.41 -2.36
CA CYS A 123 -21.49 -19.23 -3.59
C CYS A 123 -19.97 -19.19 -3.39
N LEU A 124 -19.43 -19.02 -2.17
CA LEU A 124 -17.99 -19.06 -1.88
C LEU A 124 -17.50 -20.43 -1.39
N ARG A 125 -18.41 -21.33 -1.00
CA ARG A 125 -18.05 -22.66 -0.49
C ARG A 125 -17.24 -23.42 -1.54
N GLY A 126 -16.02 -23.80 -1.19
CA GLY A 126 -15.12 -24.54 -2.08
C GLY A 126 -14.56 -23.72 -3.26
N ARG A 127 -14.69 -22.38 -3.21
CA ARG A 127 -14.17 -21.48 -4.26
C ARG A 127 -12.95 -20.68 -3.86
N LEU A 128 -12.75 -20.44 -2.56
CA LEU A 128 -11.56 -19.75 -2.07
C LEU A 128 -10.31 -20.57 -2.38
N VAL A 129 -9.28 -19.92 -2.90
CA VAL A 129 -7.96 -20.50 -3.19
C VAL A 129 -6.86 -19.95 -2.30
N ALA A 130 -7.04 -18.77 -1.72
CA ALA A 130 -6.07 -18.16 -0.83
C ALA A 130 -6.74 -17.33 0.27
N ILE A 131 -6.04 -17.18 1.40
CA ILE A 131 -6.44 -16.34 2.53
C ILE A 131 -5.28 -15.50 3.08
N SER A 132 -5.59 -14.35 3.66
CA SER A 132 -4.67 -13.53 4.46
C SER A 132 -5.41 -12.89 5.63
N LEU A 133 -4.86 -12.92 6.84
CA LEU A 133 -5.52 -12.42 8.06
C LEU A 133 -4.60 -11.48 8.80
N ASP A 134 -5.02 -10.26 9.06
CA ASP A 134 -4.32 -9.37 9.98
C ASP A 134 -5.30 -8.65 10.88
N ASP A 135 -4.94 -8.54 12.16
CA ASP A 135 -5.82 -8.08 13.23
C ASP A 135 -7.23 -8.69 13.13
N ASP A 136 -8.26 -7.90 12.85
CA ASP A 136 -9.66 -8.31 12.87
C ASP A 136 -10.29 -8.49 11.50
N GLU A 137 -9.49 -8.47 10.43
CA GLU A 137 -9.97 -8.73 9.08
C GLU A 137 -9.24 -9.92 8.46
N LEU A 138 -9.98 -10.78 7.78
CA LEU A 138 -9.48 -11.86 6.95
C LEU A 138 -9.93 -11.64 5.52
N VAL A 139 -8.99 -11.60 4.59
CA VAL A 139 -9.28 -11.61 3.16
C VAL A 139 -9.24 -13.04 2.63
N GLY A 140 -10.28 -13.43 1.90
CA GLY A 140 -10.31 -14.61 1.05
C GLY A 140 -10.30 -14.22 -0.42
N VAL A 141 -9.65 -15.04 -1.25
CA VAL A 141 -9.56 -14.82 -2.71
C VAL A 141 -10.08 -16.05 -3.44
N ASP A 142 -10.95 -15.85 -4.44
CA ASP A 142 -11.45 -16.94 -5.29
C ASP A 142 -10.54 -17.26 -6.50
N ARG A 143 -10.91 -18.27 -7.30
CA ARG A 143 -10.11 -18.72 -8.46
C ARG A 143 -9.98 -17.66 -9.55
N GLU A 144 -10.88 -16.69 -9.56
CA GLU A 144 -10.99 -15.61 -10.52
C GLU A 144 -10.28 -14.34 -10.03
N GLY A 145 -9.68 -14.40 -8.82
CA GLY A 145 -8.89 -13.36 -8.20
C GLY A 145 -9.69 -12.35 -7.39
N TRP A 146 -11.00 -12.52 -7.22
CA TRP A 146 -11.83 -11.58 -6.47
C TRP A 146 -11.55 -11.64 -4.98
N ILE A 147 -11.47 -10.46 -4.37
CA ILE A 147 -11.23 -10.24 -2.95
C ILE A 147 -12.57 -10.24 -2.20
N TYR A 148 -12.62 -10.94 -1.07
CA TYR A 148 -13.72 -10.92 -0.13
C TYR A 148 -13.18 -10.73 1.28
N THR A 149 -13.78 -9.85 2.05
CA THR A 149 -13.33 -9.55 3.42
C THR A 149 -14.29 -10.17 4.42
N MET A 150 -13.75 -10.94 5.37
CA MET A 150 -14.41 -11.31 6.60
C MET A 150 -13.95 -10.37 7.71
N ASP A 151 -14.88 -9.61 8.28
CA ASP A 151 -14.58 -8.62 9.33
C ASP A 151 -14.94 -9.15 10.72
N ASN A 152 -14.55 -8.41 11.76
CA ASN A 152 -14.79 -8.71 13.17
C ASN A 152 -14.13 -10.02 13.66
N VAL A 153 -13.03 -10.45 13.03
CA VAL A 153 -12.36 -11.72 13.37
C VAL A 153 -11.83 -11.74 14.81
N THR A 154 -11.51 -10.58 15.39
CA THR A 154 -11.13 -10.49 16.82
C THR A 154 -12.32 -10.41 17.78
N GLN A 155 -13.55 -10.40 17.27
CA GLN A 155 -14.79 -10.48 18.04
C GLN A 155 -15.35 -11.90 18.07
N SER A 156 -16.52 -12.07 18.70
CA SER A 156 -17.25 -13.34 18.72
C SER A 156 -17.52 -13.85 17.28
N PRO A 157 -17.35 -15.16 17.02
CA PRO A 157 -17.76 -15.78 15.76
C PRO A 157 -19.21 -15.54 15.32
N LEU A 158 -20.11 -15.11 16.20
CA LEU A 158 -21.47 -14.68 15.84
C LEU A 158 -21.50 -13.38 15.03
N LEU A 159 -20.45 -12.56 15.11
CA LEU A 159 -20.34 -11.25 14.47
C LEU A 159 -19.51 -11.28 13.18
N TRP A 160 -18.87 -12.41 12.87
CA TRP A 160 -18.11 -12.56 11.65
C TRP A 160 -19.05 -12.43 10.45
N ASN A 161 -18.74 -11.46 9.59
CA ASN A 161 -19.54 -11.16 8.42
C ASN A 161 -18.63 -11.12 7.19
N TRP A 162 -19.20 -11.36 6.00
CA TRP A 162 -18.47 -11.33 4.74
C TRP A 162 -19.00 -10.21 3.86
N THR A 163 -18.09 -9.50 3.21
CA THR A 163 -18.42 -8.50 2.18
C THR A 163 -17.57 -8.69 0.92
N SER A 164 -18.17 -8.41 -0.23
CA SER A 164 -17.45 -8.26 -1.51
C SER A 164 -16.97 -6.83 -1.75
N ALA A 165 -17.50 -5.87 -0.99
CA ALA A 165 -17.21 -4.46 -1.17
C ALA A 165 -15.70 -4.21 -0.99
N TRP A 166 -15.10 -3.49 -1.94
CA TRP A 166 -13.71 -3.06 -1.87
C TRP A 166 -13.47 -1.87 -2.79
N GLY A 167 -12.86 -0.81 -2.27
CA GLY A 167 -12.43 0.36 -3.03
C GLY A 167 -13.58 1.24 -3.51
N ALA A 168 -13.32 1.95 -4.63
CA ALA A 168 -14.13 3.03 -5.21
C ALA A 168 -14.53 4.14 -4.21
N MET A 169 -13.62 4.43 -3.27
CA MET A 169 -13.79 5.34 -2.14
C MET A 169 -14.74 4.83 -1.05
N LEU A 170 -14.22 4.78 0.19
CA LEU A 170 -14.97 4.44 1.40
C LEU A 170 -15.79 3.13 1.28
N TRP A 171 -15.19 2.06 0.75
CA TRP A 171 -15.85 0.77 0.56
C TRP A 171 -17.09 0.77 -0.36
N THR A 172 -17.28 1.77 -1.22
CA THR A 172 -18.48 1.85 -2.08
C THR A 172 -18.38 1.04 -3.38
N GLY A 173 -17.18 0.53 -3.69
CA GLY A 173 -16.92 -0.29 -4.86
C GLY A 173 -17.48 -1.71 -4.70
N PRO A 174 -18.09 -2.29 -5.75
CA PRO A 174 -18.74 -3.59 -5.67
C PRO A 174 -17.76 -4.75 -5.42
N GLY A 175 -16.46 -4.51 -5.63
CA GLY A 175 -15.37 -5.43 -5.35
C GLY A 175 -14.15 -5.14 -6.19
N ARG A 176 -13.04 -5.82 -5.86
CA ARG A 176 -11.75 -5.69 -6.55
C ARG A 176 -11.10 -7.06 -6.70
N LYS A 177 -10.28 -7.22 -7.73
CA LYS A 177 -9.39 -8.37 -7.86
C LYS A 177 -8.00 -8.06 -7.30
N LEU A 178 -7.26 -9.10 -6.93
CA LEU A 178 -5.82 -8.96 -6.77
C LEU A 178 -5.18 -8.50 -8.10
N PRO A 179 -4.16 -7.63 -8.06
CA PRO A 179 -3.50 -7.12 -9.27
C PRO A 179 -2.65 -8.17 -10.00
N ASP A 180 -2.26 -9.25 -9.32
CA ASP A 180 -1.38 -10.31 -9.82
C ASP A 180 -1.74 -11.62 -9.08
N ASP A 181 -1.53 -12.78 -9.71
CA ASP A 181 -1.78 -14.11 -9.15
C ASP A 181 -0.52 -14.77 -8.53
N ARG A 182 0.57 -14.01 -8.40
CA ARG A 182 1.82 -14.44 -7.79
C ARG A 182 1.62 -15.05 -6.40
N ARG A 183 1.90 -16.34 -6.30
CA ARG A 183 1.94 -17.10 -5.04
C ARG A 183 2.86 -16.45 -4.01
N GLY A 184 2.34 -16.16 -2.82
CA GLY A 184 3.09 -15.51 -1.74
C GLY A 184 3.49 -14.06 -2.05
N GLY A 185 2.88 -13.48 -3.08
CA GLY A 185 3.14 -12.12 -3.53
C GLY A 185 2.27 -11.06 -2.88
N TRP A 186 1.34 -11.40 -1.99
CA TRP A 186 0.42 -10.45 -1.38
C TRP A 186 0.13 -10.82 0.07
N ALA A 187 -0.29 -9.82 0.86
CA ALA A 187 -0.73 -10.04 2.23
C ALA A 187 -1.73 -8.94 2.64
N LEU A 188 -2.61 -9.27 3.58
CA LEU A 188 -3.43 -8.29 4.28
C LEU A 188 -2.62 -7.67 5.43
N SER A 189 -2.74 -6.36 5.58
CA SER A 189 -2.19 -5.56 6.67
C SER A 189 -3.29 -4.67 7.23
N VAL A 190 -3.52 -4.75 8.53
CA VAL A 190 -4.51 -3.93 9.24
C VAL A 190 -3.83 -3.24 10.42
N THR A 191 -4.01 -1.93 10.52
CA THR A 191 -3.65 -1.16 11.71
C THR A 191 -4.91 -0.65 12.37
N SER A 192 -5.22 -1.13 13.58
CA SER A 192 -6.42 -0.72 14.31
C SER A 192 -6.09 0.07 15.58
N PRO A 193 -7.06 0.83 16.14
CA PRO A 193 -6.87 1.55 17.40
C PRO A 193 -6.82 0.61 18.62
N SER A 194 -7.20 -0.67 18.48
CA SER A 194 -7.27 -1.63 19.57
C SER A 194 -6.04 -2.53 19.67
N ASP A 195 -5.58 -3.10 18.55
CA ASP A 195 -4.41 -3.98 18.53
C ASP A 195 -3.12 -3.17 18.40
N ASN A 196 -2.87 -2.51 17.25
CA ASN A 196 -1.63 -1.76 17.02
C ASN A 196 -1.60 -0.41 17.74
N ARG A 197 -2.77 0.26 17.86
CA ARG A 197 -3.05 1.55 18.54
C ARG A 197 -2.45 2.79 17.91
N ALA A 198 -1.24 2.67 17.35
CA ALA A 198 -0.49 3.80 16.83
C ALA A 198 0.52 3.37 15.75
N TYR A 199 1.00 4.35 14.99
CA TYR A 199 2.14 4.26 14.06
C TYR A 199 3.26 5.24 14.45
N LEU A 200 4.46 5.07 13.87
CA LEU A 200 5.59 6.00 14.04
C LEU A 200 5.82 6.82 12.78
N ASP A 201 6.13 8.11 12.95
CA ASP A 201 6.72 8.94 11.88
C ASP A 201 8.23 8.66 11.71
N ILE A 202 8.87 9.29 10.72
CA ILE A 202 10.32 9.15 10.46
C ILE A 202 11.21 9.57 11.63
N ALA A 203 10.72 10.43 12.53
CA ALA A 203 11.44 10.87 13.72
C ALA A 203 11.15 9.99 14.95
N GLY A 204 10.37 8.92 14.78
CA GLY A 204 9.99 8.00 15.85
C GLY A 204 8.88 8.54 16.77
N ARG A 205 8.14 9.59 16.37
CA ARG A 205 6.99 10.07 17.14
C ARG A 205 5.81 9.15 16.95
N VAL A 206 5.07 8.95 18.03
CA VAL A 206 3.87 8.10 18.05
C VAL A 206 2.67 8.92 17.57
N HIS A 207 1.90 8.36 16.63
CA HIS A 207 0.65 8.93 16.13
C HIS A 207 -0.49 7.93 16.30
N PRO A 208 -1.67 8.34 16.79
CA PRO A 208 -2.78 7.44 17.05
C PRO A 208 -3.39 6.91 15.75
N SER A 209 -3.76 5.63 15.74
CA SER A 209 -4.43 5.00 14.59
C SER A 209 -5.91 5.39 14.48
N GLY A 210 -6.37 5.50 13.22
CA GLY A 210 -7.76 5.74 12.79
C GLY A 210 -8.82 4.87 13.47
N GLN A 211 -10.00 5.41 13.83
CA GLN A 211 -11.14 4.56 14.24
C GLN A 211 -11.68 3.70 13.10
N ALA A 212 -11.57 4.20 11.87
CA ALA A 212 -11.85 3.44 10.66
C ALA A 212 -10.77 2.40 10.33
N LYS A 213 -9.74 2.26 11.20
CA LYS A 213 -8.55 1.43 10.96
C LYS A 213 -7.82 1.89 9.69
N MET A 214 -6.70 1.23 9.39
CA MET A 214 -6.03 1.31 8.10
C MET A 214 -5.96 -0.11 7.56
N THR A 215 -6.64 -0.38 6.44
CA THR A 215 -6.69 -1.69 5.79
C THR A 215 -5.97 -1.63 4.45
N MET A 216 -5.00 -2.50 4.24
CA MET A 216 -4.21 -2.51 3.02
C MET A 216 -3.91 -3.94 2.55
N ILE A 217 -3.97 -4.15 1.24
CA ILE A 217 -3.40 -5.34 0.60
C ILE A 217 -2.23 -4.90 -0.29
N PRO A 218 -0.98 -4.89 0.23
CA PRO A 218 0.20 -4.85 -0.61
C PRO A 218 0.32 -6.13 -1.45
N ALA A 219 0.70 -5.96 -2.72
CA ALA A 219 0.90 -7.02 -3.68
C ALA A 219 2.11 -6.74 -4.59
N LEU A 220 2.94 -7.76 -4.77
CA LEU A 220 4.03 -7.80 -5.73
C LEU A 220 3.45 -7.90 -7.14
N THR A 221 3.86 -7.00 -8.03
CA THR A 221 3.42 -6.97 -9.43
C THR A 221 4.61 -6.97 -10.39
N GLY A 222 4.33 -7.25 -11.68
CA GLY A 222 5.34 -7.24 -12.73
C GLY A 222 6.35 -8.37 -12.54
N ASP A 223 7.64 -8.04 -12.44
CA ASP A 223 8.74 -8.98 -12.16
C ASP A 223 9.03 -9.14 -10.64
N GLY A 224 8.20 -8.56 -9.78
CA GLY A 224 8.42 -8.50 -8.33
C GLY A 224 9.19 -7.27 -7.86
N SER A 225 9.58 -6.37 -8.77
CA SER A 225 10.19 -5.08 -8.41
C SER A 225 9.19 -4.01 -7.97
N ARG A 226 7.89 -4.25 -8.14
CA ARG A 226 6.83 -3.29 -7.82
C ARG A 226 5.96 -3.84 -6.70
N ILE A 227 5.52 -2.94 -5.83
CA ILE A 227 4.62 -3.26 -4.72
C ILE A 227 3.46 -2.27 -4.79
N THR A 228 2.40 -2.68 -5.47
CA THR A 228 1.13 -1.95 -5.49
C THR A 228 0.36 -2.25 -4.23
N TYR A 229 -0.54 -1.36 -3.83
CA TYR A 229 -1.48 -1.68 -2.76
C TYR A 229 -2.93 -1.37 -3.12
N ALA A 230 -3.82 -2.25 -2.65
CA ALA A 230 -5.24 -1.98 -2.64
C ALA A 230 -5.62 -1.51 -1.24
N ASP A 231 -6.25 -0.34 -1.18
CA ASP A 231 -6.86 0.22 0.02
C ASP A 231 -8.37 0.37 -0.27
N PRO A 232 -9.24 -0.05 0.65
CA PRO A 232 -10.68 0.00 0.42
C PRO A 232 -11.25 1.42 0.35
N TRP A 233 -10.49 2.44 0.74
CA TRP A 233 -10.82 3.85 0.63
C TRP A 233 -10.34 4.49 -0.67
N LEU A 234 -9.62 3.76 -1.53
CA LEU A 234 -9.04 4.30 -2.76
C LEU A 234 -9.72 3.76 -4.04
N PRO A 235 -9.48 4.39 -5.20
CA PRO A 235 -9.90 3.84 -6.49
C PRO A 235 -9.34 2.44 -6.78
N ASN A 236 -10.09 1.66 -7.55
CA ASN A 236 -9.71 0.33 -7.99
C ASN A 236 -8.89 0.37 -9.29
N ASP A 237 -7.64 0.81 -9.21
CA ASP A 237 -6.81 1.13 -10.40
C ASP A 237 -5.34 0.67 -10.34
N ASP A 238 -4.93 -0.01 -9.27
CA ASP A 238 -3.57 -0.53 -9.00
C ASP A 238 -2.44 0.52 -9.08
N SER A 239 -2.76 1.81 -9.09
CA SER A 239 -1.80 2.88 -9.38
C SER A 239 -1.02 3.37 -8.16
N TYR A 240 -1.45 3.00 -6.96
CA TYR A 240 -0.82 3.32 -5.68
C TYR A 240 0.21 2.28 -5.29
N GLU A 241 1.36 2.73 -4.79
CA GLU A 241 2.51 1.88 -4.54
C GLU A 241 3.27 2.26 -3.27
N ILE A 242 3.79 1.24 -2.58
CA ILE A 242 4.75 1.41 -1.49
C ILE A 242 6.13 1.80 -2.08
N GLY A 243 6.47 1.25 -3.26
CA GLY A 243 7.83 1.28 -3.81
C GLY A 243 8.72 0.24 -3.13
N SER A 244 9.41 -0.58 -3.93
CA SER A 244 10.31 -1.63 -3.40
C SER A 244 11.67 -1.05 -2.93
N PRO A 245 12.50 -1.84 -2.22
CA PRO A 245 13.84 -1.41 -1.82
C PRO A 245 14.72 -0.94 -2.99
N LEU A 246 15.81 -0.26 -2.65
CA LEU A 246 16.85 0.17 -3.60
C LEU A 246 16.29 1.04 -4.74
N GLY A 247 15.48 2.05 -4.36
CA GLY A 247 14.90 3.00 -5.30
C GLY A 247 13.82 2.39 -6.20
N GLY A 248 13.01 1.46 -5.67
CA GLY A 248 11.90 0.85 -6.42
C GLY A 248 12.33 -0.22 -7.41
N ARG A 249 13.53 -0.79 -7.26
CA ARG A 249 14.13 -1.71 -8.24
C ARG A 249 14.37 -3.12 -7.72
N PHE A 250 14.26 -3.34 -6.41
CA PHE A 250 14.54 -4.64 -5.80
C PHE A 250 13.48 -5.69 -6.17
N GLN A 251 13.90 -6.75 -6.86
CA GLN A 251 13.03 -7.85 -7.30
C GLN A 251 12.73 -8.83 -6.15
N SER A 252 11.56 -8.67 -5.54
CA SER A 252 11.06 -9.54 -4.48
C SER A 252 10.42 -10.80 -5.06
N VAL A 253 10.61 -11.93 -4.37
CA VAL A 253 9.96 -13.21 -4.72
C VAL A 253 8.85 -13.59 -3.76
N ALA A 254 8.78 -12.95 -2.59
CA ALA A 254 7.69 -13.10 -1.63
C ALA A 254 7.52 -11.84 -0.79
N LEU A 255 6.31 -11.67 -0.27
CA LEU A 255 5.88 -10.55 0.56
C LEU A 255 5.03 -11.06 1.73
N SER A 256 5.21 -10.45 2.89
CA SER A 256 4.30 -10.55 4.03
C SER A 256 4.05 -9.15 4.59
N ALA A 257 2.88 -8.93 5.21
CA ALA A 257 2.56 -7.64 5.81
C ALA A 257 1.71 -7.83 7.08
N ALA A 258 1.90 -6.93 8.05
CA ALA A 258 1.09 -6.85 9.25
C ALA A 258 1.24 -5.49 9.93
N GLY A 259 0.13 -4.86 10.33
CA GLY A 259 0.14 -3.58 11.05
C GLY A 259 1.01 -2.52 10.39
N SER A 260 0.84 -2.34 9.07
CA SER A 260 1.57 -1.42 8.19
C SER A 260 3.06 -1.70 8.00
N THR A 261 3.58 -2.80 8.55
CA THR A 261 4.93 -3.28 8.27
C THR A 261 4.88 -4.25 7.09
N THR A 262 5.52 -3.89 5.98
CA THR A 262 5.74 -4.78 4.83
C THR A 262 7.11 -5.44 4.97
N PHE A 263 7.19 -6.75 4.71
CA PHE A 263 8.40 -7.58 4.75
C PHE A 263 8.58 -8.28 3.41
N VAL A 264 9.72 -8.11 2.75
CA VAL A 264 10.02 -8.71 1.45
C VAL A 264 11.35 -9.46 1.44
N VAL A 265 11.48 -10.41 0.51
CA VAL A 265 12.71 -11.18 0.29
C VAL A 265 12.94 -11.41 -1.22
N ASN A 266 14.19 -11.38 -1.68
CA ASN A 266 14.56 -11.76 -3.05
C ASN A 266 15.00 -13.24 -3.16
N ARG A 267 15.39 -13.67 -4.36
CA ARG A 267 15.87 -15.05 -4.60
C ARG A 267 17.16 -15.42 -3.84
N TYR A 268 17.91 -14.42 -3.40
CA TYR A 268 19.17 -14.56 -2.67
C TYR A 268 19.00 -14.51 -1.15
N GLY A 269 17.76 -14.41 -0.66
CA GLY A 269 17.50 -14.30 0.78
C GLY A 269 17.87 -12.94 1.37
N ASP A 270 18.05 -11.90 0.56
CA ASP A 270 18.17 -10.54 1.07
C ASP A 270 16.78 -10.01 1.40
N MET A 271 16.67 -9.36 2.53
CA MET A 271 15.42 -9.14 3.22
C MET A 271 15.31 -7.68 3.64
N PHE A 272 14.13 -7.10 3.46
CA PHE A 272 13.86 -5.72 3.83
C PHE A 272 12.49 -5.59 4.48
N THR A 273 12.39 -4.69 5.44
CA THR A 273 11.11 -4.29 6.03
C THR A 273 10.89 -2.80 5.88
N ARG A 274 9.64 -2.37 5.76
CA ARG A 274 9.27 -0.96 5.76
C ARG A 274 7.93 -0.77 6.45
N THR A 275 7.87 0.21 7.33
CA THR A 275 6.59 0.71 7.87
C THR A 275 6.06 1.76 6.92
N PHE A 276 4.95 1.45 6.26
CA PHE A 276 4.31 2.31 5.29
C PHE A 276 2.85 1.93 5.15
N ASP A 277 1.99 2.95 5.21
CA ASP A 277 0.58 2.86 4.88
C ASP A 277 0.07 4.21 4.36
N PHE A 278 -1.19 4.24 3.93
CA PHE A 278 -1.80 5.43 3.35
C PHE A 278 -1.83 6.62 4.32
N ASP A 279 -2.15 6.37 5.60
CA ASP A 279 -2.26 7.38 6.66
C ASP A 279 -0.88 7.92 7.08
N SER A 280 0.12 7.06 7.22
CA SER A 280 1.45 7.42 7.71
C SER A 280 2.38 8.01 6.64
N SER A 281 2.04 7.83 5.36
CA SER A 281 2.95 8.16 4.25
C SER A 281 2.87 9.60 3.72
N GLY A 282 1.92 10.41 4.19
CA GLY A 282 1.63 11.72 3.60
C GLY A 282 0.55 11.69 2.53
N SER A 283 -0.11 10.55 2.34
CA SER A 283 -1.08 10.34 1.26
C SER A 283 -2.50 10.76 1.65
N ASP A 284 -2.84 10.73 2.95
CA ASP A 284 -4.16 11.05 3.48
C ASP A 284 -4.28 12.46 4.09
N SER A 285 -4.02 13.49 3.28
CA SER A 285 -4.06 14.89 3.72
C SER A 285 -5.45 15.42 4.05
N VAL A 286 -6.50 14.62 3.84
CA VAL A 286 -7.88 14.99 4.17
C VAL A 286 -8.13 14.82 5.67
N PHE A 287 -7.58 13.77 6.28
CA PHE A 287 -7.83 13.42 7.68
C PHE A 287 -6.63 13.67 8.59
N PHE A 288 -5.41 13.79 8.05
CA PHE A 288 -4.18 13.93 8.83
C PHE A 288 -3.40 15.20 8.47
N ARG A 289 -2.62 15.68 9.44
CA ARG A 289 -1.65 16.78 9.25
C ARG A 289 -0.26 16.22 9.02
N TYR A 290 0.40 16.70 7.98
CA TYR A 290 1.77 16.32 7.65
C TYR A 290 2.71 17.52 7.68
N SER A 291 3.99 17.27 7.92
CA SER A 291 5.02 18.30 7.85
C SER A 291 6.35 17.74 7.36
N TRP A 292 6.98 18.45 6.43
CA TRP A 292 8.37 18.21 6.06
C TRP A 292 9.36 18.79 7.09
N ASP A 293 8.95 19.84 7.80
CA ASP A 293 9.77 20.45 8.85
C ASP A 293 9.82 19.54 10.10
N PRO A 294 10.97 19.50 10.81
CA PRO A 294 11.08 18.84 12.10
C PRO A 294 10.05 19.35 13.12
N GLN A 295 9.29 18.44 13.75
CA GLN A 295 8.31 18.79 14.79
C GLN A 295 8.91 18.79 16.21
N THR A 296 10.17 19.22 16.34
CA THR A 296 10.88 19.22 17.64
C THR A 296 10.17 20.12 18.65
N GLY A 297 10.01 19.64 19.88
CA GLY A 297 9.36 20.39 20.97
C GLY A 297 7.83 20.32 20.97
N LYS A 298 7.20 19.75 19.94
CA LYS A 298 5.75 19.48 19.96
C LYS A 298 5.45 18.08 20.52
N PRO A 299 4.44 17.93 21.38
CA PRO A 299 3.99 16.62 21.84
C PRO A 299 3.24 15.86 20.74
N SER A 300 3.27 14.52 20.79
CA SER A 300 2.35 13.67 20.03
C SER A 300 0.90 13.90 20.46
N ALA A 301 -0.04 13.77 19.52
CA ALA A 301 -1.45 13.81 19.87
C ALA A 301 -1.87 12.56 20.66
N THR A 302 -2.86 12.72 21.53
CA THR A 302 -3.39 11.62 22.35
C THR A 302 -4.49 10.82 21.64
N ASN A 303 -5.11 11.39 20.60
CA ASN A 303 -6.14 10.77 19.77
C ASN A 303 -6.24 11.53 18.43
N LEU A 304 -6.97 10.96 17.47
CA LEU A 304 -7.13 11.52 16.12
C LEU A 304 -7.78 12.90 16.10
N THR A 305 -8.71 13.20 17.00
CA THR A 305 -9.36 14.52 17.03
C THR A 305 -8.33 15.60 17.37
N VAL A 306 -7.46 15.34 18.34
CA VAL A 306 -6.35 16.25 18.69
C VAL A 306 -5.33 16.29 17.54
N GLU A 307 -5.00 15.14 16.95
CA GLU A 307 -4.09 15.03 15.80
C GLU A 307 -4.58 15.92 14.63
N ALA A 308 -5.87 15.89 14.32
CA ALA A 308 -6.44 16.63 13.19
C ALA A 308 -6.52 18.14 13.44
N PHE A 309 -6.95 18.57 14.63
CA PHE A 309 -7.37 19.96 14.86
C PHE A 309 -6.42 20.79 15.74
N ASP A 310 -5.64 20.18 16.63
CA ASP A 310 -4.77 20.91 17.57
C ASP A 310 -3.34 21.07 17.01
N ARG A 311 -3.06 22.26 16.47
CA ARG A 311 -1.74 22.60 15.90
C ARG A 311 -0.61 22.71 16.94
N SER A 312 -0.92 22.69 18.24
CA SER A 312 0.09 22.61 19.29
C SER A 312 0.76 21.23 19.36
N THR A 313 0.09 20.19 18.83
CA THR A 313 0.66 18.85 18.69
C THR A 313 1.43 18.67 17.37
N ALA A 314 2.38 17.74 17.37
CA ALA A 314 3.20 17.40 16.22
C ALA A 314 2.30 16.93 15.07
N ALA A 315 2.56 17.42 13.85
CA ALA A 315 2.07 16.79 12.64
C ALA A 315 2.90 15.53 12.33
N VAL A 316 2.38 14.60 11.54
CA VAL A 316 3.14 13.44 11.04
C VAL A 316 4.32 13.94 10.21
N GLN A 317 5.55 13.64 10.65
CA GLN A 317 6.74 14.12 9.95
C GLN A 317 7.03 13.28 8.70
N LEU A 318 7.21 13.96 7.57
CA LEU A 318 7.59 13.39 6.27
C LEU A 318 9.11 13.54 6.02
N PRO A 319 9.69 12.76 5.08
CA PRO A 319 9.10 11.69 4.27
C PRO A 319 8.69 10.46 5.09
N ALA A 320 7.88 9.57 4.50
CA ALA A 320 7.63 8.24 5.08
C ALA A 320 8.95 7.47 5.31
N PRO A 321 9.06 6.63 6.38
CA PRO A 321 10.21 5.78 6.62
C PRO A 321 10.66 4.98 5.41
N ASP A 322 11.99 4.86 5.22
CA ASP A 322 12.58 4.07 4.13
C ASP A 322 12.70 2.59 4.52
N TRP A 323 13.07 1.75 3.54
CA TRP A 323 13.34 0.33 3.74
C TRP A 323 14.54 0.09 4.67
N THR A 324 14.33 -0.76 5.67
CA THR A 324 15.38 -1.25 6.56
C THR A 324 15.80 -2.65 6.14
N ARG A 325 17.09 -2.83 5.86
CA ARG A 325 17.67 -4.14 5.54
C ARG A 325 17.69 -5.02 6.78
N GLN A 326 17.31 -6.28 6.62
CA GLN A 326 17.35 -7.29 7.67
C GLN A 326 18.64 -8.13 7.57
N PRO A 327 19.21 -8.59 8.71
CA PRO A 327 20.40 -9.41 8.73
C PRO A 327 20.16 -10.75 8.02
N LYS A 328 21.22 -11.34 7.46
CA LYS A 328 21.16 -12.65 6.81
C LYS A 328 20.89 -13.75 7.83
N ILE A 329 20.16 -14.77 7.39
CA ILE A 329 19.91 -15.99 8.17
C ILE A 329 21.08 -16.97 7.94
N PRO A 330 21.68 -17.54 8.99
CA PRO A 330 22.86 -18.41 8.87
C PRO A 330 22.55 -19.86 8.45
N GLY A 331 21.46 -20.11 7.70
CA GLY A 331 21.04 -21.45 7.28
C GLY A 331 20.18 -21.46 6.02
N GLU A 332 19.59 -22.60 5.66
CA GLU A 332 18.68 -22.67 4.51
C GLU A 332 17.35 -21.98 4.83
N ILE A 333 16.81 -21.26 3.85
CA ILE A 333 15.52 -20.58 3.96
C ILE A 333 14.68 -20.78 2.70
N THR A 334 13.38 -20.52 2.82
CA THR A 334 12.43 -20.55 1.71
C THR A 334 11.75 -19.19 1.51
N SER A 335 10.93 -19.08 0.47
CA SER A 335 10.08 -17.93 0.21
C SER A 335 8.89 -17.77 1.17
N ALA A 336 8.66 -18.70 2.10
CA ALA A 336 7.59 -18.57 3.10
C ALA A 336 8.07 -17.67 4.25
N ILE A 337 7.72 -16.39 4.16
CA ILE A 337 8.04 -15.36 5.15
C ILE A 337 6.80 -14.88 5.87
N THR A 338 6.97 -14.36 7.08
CA THR A 338 5.86 -13.86 7.91
C THR A 338 6.33 -12.67 8.72
N VAL A 339 5.54 -11.61 8.74
CA VAL A 339 5.57 -10.58 9.78
C VAL A 339 4.24 -10.63 10.53
N ILE A 340 4.28 -10.49 11.86
CA ILE A 340 3.09 -10.50 12.71
C ILE A 340 3.19 -9.47 13.83
N SER A 341 2.05 -8.91 14.23
CA SER A 341 1.92 -8.17 15.49
C SER A 341 2.09 -9.12 16.68
N THR A 342 2.97 -8.78 17.61
CA THR A 342 3.16 -9.51 18.88
C THR A 342 2.47 -8.84 20.06
N GLY A 343 1.85 -7.68 19.84
CA GLY A 343 1.11 -6.91 20.84
C GLY A 343 1.01 -5.44 20.47
N PRO A 344 0.52 -4.60 21.40
CA PRO A 344 0.29 -3.19 21.11
C PRO A 344 1.55 -2.39 20.80
N GLY A 345 1.43 -1.53 19.80
CA GLY A 345 2.45 -0.62 19.34
C GLY A 345 2.99 -0.94 17.94
N PRO A 346 3.52 0.06 17.23
CA PRO A 346 4.01 -0.09 15.86
C PRO A 346 5.23 -1.01 15.73
N GLU A 347 6.10 -1.02 16.74
CA GLU A 347 7.38 -1.75 16.67
C GLU A 347 7.31 -3.18 17.23
N LYS A 348 6.15 -3.60 17.76
CA LYS A 348 5.93 -4.95 18.30
C LYS A 348 5.62 -5.91 17.17
N ARG A 349 6.67 -6.26 16.41
CA ARG A 349 6.60 -7.24 15.31
C ARG A 349 7.62 -8.36 15.47
N GLU A 350 7.21 -9.57 15.14
CA GLU A 350 8.11 -10.71 14.93
C GLU A 350 8.20 -11.01 13.43
N LEU A 351 9.43 -11.21 12.95
CA LEU A 351 9.72 -11.72 11.61
C LEU A 351 9.96 -13.22 11.71
N ARG A 352 9.39 -14.00 10.80
CA ARG A 352 9.65 -15.43 10.65
C ARG A 352 9.99 -15.76 9.20
N VAL A 353 10.89 -16.70 9.01
CA VAL A 353 11.30 -17.21 7.70
C VAL A 353 11.43 -18.72 7.79
N GLU A 354 10.64 -19.44 7.00
CA GLU A 354 10.73 -20.89 6.92
C GLU A 354 12.11 -21.35 6.45
N GLY A 355 12.60 -22.47 6.98
CA GLY A 355 13.89 -22.97 6.56
C GLY A 355 14.32 -24.26 7.24
N ARG A 356 15.63 -24.52 7.18
CA ARG A 356 16.28 -25.61 7.88
C ARG A 356 17.48 -25.12 8.67
N SER A 357 17.72 -25.80 9.78
CA SER A 357 18.95 -25.71 10.55
C SER A 357 19.39 -27.10 10.96
N ASN A 358 20.63 -27.47 10.67
CA ASN A 358 21.19 -28.78 10.97
C ASN A 358 20.30 -29.94 10.49
N GLY A 359 19.76 -29.84 9.28
CA GLY A 359 18.88 -30.85 8.67
C GLY A 359 17.44 -30.90 9.20
N ARG A 360 17.10 -30.14 10.24
CA ARG A 360 15.73 -30.07 10.80
C ARG A 360 14.94 -28.95 10.15
N THR A 361 13.70 -29.22 9.75
CA THR A 361 12.78 -28.19 9.24
C THR A 361 12.14 -27.40 10.37
N GLY A 362 11.87 -26.12 10.09
CA GLY A 362 11.31 -25.19 11.04
C GLY A 362 11.25 -23.77 10.48
N PHE A 363 11.36 -22.78 11.37
CA PHE A 363 11.45 -21.39 10.97
C PHE A 363 12.49 -20.64 11.80
N TRP A 364 13.18 -19.72 11.15
CA TRP A 364 14.00 -18.70 11.77
C TRP A 364 13.11 -17.56 12.20
N HIS A 365 13.36 -16.97 13.36
CA HIS A 365 12.58 -15.84 13.85
C HIS A 365 13.42 -14.86 14.67
N LYS A 366 12.95 -13.63 14.72
CA LYS A 366 13.49 -12.54 15.53
C LYS A 366 12.47 -11.40 15.66
N ASP A 367 12.64 -10.54 16.64
CA ASP A 367 11.93 -9.26 16.69
C ASP A 367 12.39 -8.33 15.55
N LEU A 368 11.54 -7.38 15.16
CA LEU A 368 11.75 -6.48 14.01
C LEU A 368 13.16 -5.88 13.95
N HIS A 369 13.65 -5.36 15.08
CA HIS A 369 14.94 -4.67 15.21
C HIS A 369 16.07 -5.54 15.77
N ALA A 370 15.80 -6.79 16.13
CA ALA A 370 16.85 -7.69 16.60
C ALA A 370 17.85 -7.97 15.46
N SER A 371 19.13 -8.08 15.80
CA SER A 371 20.21 -8.34 14.84
C SER A 371 20.48 -9.82 14.60
N THR A 372 19.93 -10.71 15.44
CA THR A 372 20.20 -12.14 15.42
C THR A 372 18.93 -12.95 15.19
N TRP A 373 19.07 -14.05 14.46
CA TRP A 373 18.00 -15.00 14.17
C TRP A 373 18.11 -16.22 15.09
N THR A 374 16.97 -16.68 15.61
CA THR A 374 16.85 -17.94 16.36
C THR A 374 16.05 -18.94 15.53
N PHE A 375 16.38 -20.23 15.63
CA PHE A 375 15.66 -21.28 14.89
C PHE A 375 14.75 -22.09 15.81
N THR A 376 13.49 -22.23 15.43
CA THR A 376 12.53 -23.12 16.09
C THR A 376 12.21 -24.32 15.18
N PRO A 377 12.62 -25.55 15.55
CA PRO A 377 12.30 -26.73 14.77
C PRO A 377 10.81 -27.07 14.87
N THR A 378 10.22 -27.45 13.74
CA THR A 378 8.80 -27.83 13.69
C THR A 378 8.56 -29.24 13.17
N GLY A 379 9.51 -29.78 12.39
CA GLY A 379 9.33 -31.06 11.71
C GLY A 379 8.28 -31.04 10.60
N SER A 380 7.72 -29.86 10.29
CA SER A 380 6.75 -29.70 9.20
C SER A 380 7.46 -29.71 7.84
N THR A 381 6.77 -30.15 6.80
CA THR A 381 7.26 -30.03 5.43
C THR A 381 7.36 -28.57 5.03
N LEU A 382 8.43 -28.21 4.30
CA LEU A 382 8.61 -26.87 3.76
C LEU A 382 7.48 -26.54 2.77
N GLN A 383 6.86 -25.37 2.93
CA GLN A 383 5.75 -24.89 2.10
C GLN A 383 6.22 -23.91 1.01
N GLY A 384 7.27 -23.15 1.30
CA GLY A 384 7.87 -22.17 0.38
C GLY A 384 8.93 -22.81 -0.53
N ARG A 385 9.32 -22.06 -1.56
CA ARG A 385 10.41 -22.45 -2.46
C ARG A 385 11.75 -22.15 -1.81
N LEU A 386 12.69 -23.09 -1.82
CA LEU A 386 14.06 -22.85 -1.36
C LEU A 386 14.68 -21.63 -2.08
N LEU A 387 15.35 -20.79 -1.30
CA LEU A 387 16.11 -19.64 -1.79
C LEU A 387 17.61 -19.96 -1.73
N GLU A 388 18.41 -19.24 -2.51
CA GLU A 388 19.85 -19.47 -2.56
C GLU A 388 20.53 -19.09 -1.23
N ASN A 389 20.05 -18.03 -0.58
CA ASN A 389 20.53 -17.51 0.71
C ASN A 389 22.05 -17.49 0.88
N SER A 390 22.75 -16.74 0.02
CA SER A 390 24.19 -16.52 0.19
C SER A 390 24.51 -15.87 1.55
N PRO A 391 25.70 -16.08 2.13
CA PRO A 391 26.09 -15.40 3.37
C PRO A 391 26.21 -13.87 3.24
N GLY A 392 26.52 -13.39 2.03
CA GLY A 392 26.67 -11.96 1.72
C GLY A 392 25.41 -11.30 1.16
N ASP A 393 25.45 -9.98 1.08
CA ASP A 393 24.43 -9.16 0.42
C ASP A 393 24.52 -9.30 -1.11
N ARG A 394 23.40 -9.59 -1.75
CA ARG A 394 23.27 -9.66 -3.21
C ARG A 394 22.08 -8.87 -3.73
N SER A 395 21.59 -7.92 -2.93
CA SER A 395 20.38 -7.15 -3.21
C SER A 395 20.46 -6.36 -4.54
N ALA A 396 21.67 -6.00 -4.97
CA ALA A 396 21.92 -5.21 -6.17
C ALA A 396 22.11 -6.04 -7.47
N GLU A 397 22.20 -7.37 -7.39
CA GLU A 397 22.55 -8.19 -8.57
C GLU A 397 21.39 -8.38 -9.57
N THR A 398 20.16 -8.10 -9.13
CA THR A 398 18.93 -8.33 -9.91
C THR A 398 17.98 -7.14 -9.84
N LEU A 399 18.54 -5.94 -9.88
CA LEU A 399 17.72 -4.74 -9.92
C LEU A 399 16.98 -4.66 -11.24
N ALA A 400 15.68 -4.35 -11.18
CA ALA A 400 14.93 -3.95 -12.34
C ALA A 400 15.58 -2.72 -13.01
N PRO A 401 15.34 -2.48 -14.31
CA PRO A 401 15.82 -1.29 -14.98
C PRO A 401 15.31 -0.01 -14.30
N GLU A 402 16.10 1.04 -14.40
CA GLU A 402 15.66 2.37 -13.98
C GLU A 402 14.48 2.86 -14.83
N LYS A 403 13.66 3.75 -14.27
CA LYS A 403 12.60 4.39 -15.04
C LYS A 403 13.21 5.30 -16.11
N PRO A 404 12.59 5.43 -17.29
CA PRO A 404 13.13 6.24 -18.38
C PRO A 404 12.87 7.75 -18.21
N TRP A 405 12.19 8.17 -17.13
CA TRP A 405 11.72 9.54 -16.95
C TRP A 405 12.80 10.44 -16.36
N ASN A 406 13.60 11.03 -17.24
CA ASN A 406 14.55 12.08 -16.88
C ASN A 406 13.84 13.42 -16.95
N LEU A 407 13.50 13.98 -15.79
CA LEU A 407 12.63 15.13 -15.66
C LEU A 407 13.36 16.32 -15.07
N SER A 408 12.84 17.50 -15.34
CA SER A 408 13.41 18.73 -14.83
C SER A 408 12.41 19.86 -14.85
N ALA A 409 12.53 20.76 -13.88
CA ALA A 409 11.63 21.88 -13.69
C ALA A 409 12.40 23.13 -13.28
N SER A 410 11.91 24.30 -13.69
CA SER A 410 12.32 25.56 -13.04
C SER A 410 11.75 25.59 -11.63
N LEU A 411 12.57 25.90 -10.63
CA LEU A 411 12.06 26.16 -9.29
C LEU A 411 11.39 27.54 -9.28
N PRO A 412 10.20 27.67 -8.69
CA PRO A 412 9.49 28.95 -8.60
C PRO A 412 10.21 29.90 -7.64
N SER A 413 9.99 31.20 -7.84
CA SER A 413 10.33 32.21 -6.85
C SER A 413 9.49 31.95 -5.61
N ARG A 414 10.13 32.06 -4.44
CA ARG A 414 9.44 31.92 -3.16
C ARG A 414 8.73 33.23 -2.78
N SER A 415 8.22 33.99 -3.74
CA SER A 415 7.51 35.25 -3.51
C SER A 415 6.02 35.18 -3.90
N ALA A 416 5.57 34.03 -4.42
CA ALA A 416 4.18 33.80 -4.77
C ALA A 416 3.28 33.79 -3.52
N LEU A 417 2.02 34.22 -3.68
CA LEU A 417 1.01 34.23 -2.61
C LEU A 417 0.62 32.82 -2.16
N VAL A 418 0.70 31.83 -3.06
CA VAL A 418 0.42 30.42 -2.80
C VAL A 418 1.66 29.61 -3.18
N ASP A 419 2.32 29.02 -2.20
CA ASP A 419 3.47 28.12 -2.37
C ASP A 419 3.17 26.72 -1.79
N GLY A 420 4.11 25.78 -1.95
CA GLY A 420 3.93 24.42 -1.44
C GLY A 420 3.63 24.32 0.06
N GLN A 421 4.19 25.21 0.89
CA GLN A 421 3.87 25.24 2.33
C GLN A 421 2.42 25.69 2.56
N THR A 422 1.98 26.70 1.83
CA THR A 422 0.60 27.20 1.92
C THR A 422 -0.41 26.10 1.64
N LEU A 423 -0.19 25.29 0.60
CA LEU A 423 -1.07 24.17 0.23
C LEU A 423 -1.11 23.07 1.30
N ILE A 424 0.04 22.79 1.95
CA ILE A 424 0.13 21.88 3.10
C ILE A 424 -0.66 22.42 4.29
N ASP A 425 -0.48 23.71 4.61
CA ASP A 425 -1.05 24.32 5.81
C ASP A 425 -2.58 24.48 5.77
N ILE A 426 -3.16 24.62 4.58
CA ILE A 426 -4.62 24.73 4.40
C ILE A 426 -5.33 23.36 4.41
N GLY A 427 -4.58 22.25 4.39
CA GLY A 427 -5.13 20.89 4.49
C GLY A 427 -6.07 20.52 3.33
N ILE A 428 -5.94 21.17 2.16
CA ILE A 428 -6.70 20.77 0.98
C ILE A 428 -6.06 19.49 0.42
N PRO A 429 -6.85 18.48 0.02
CA PRO A 429 -6.31 17.29 -0.62
C PRO A 429 -5.42 17.66 -1.80
N TYR A 430 -4.14 17.31 -1.68
CA TYR A 430 -3.08 17.71 -2.62
C TYR A 430 -3.29 17.16 -4.04
N SER A 431 -4.11 16.13 -4.14
CA SER A 431 -4.55 15.47 -5.35
C SER A 431 -5.61 16.24 -6.16
N VAL A 432 -6.25 17.26 -5.58
CA VAL A 432 -7.36 18.00 -6.20
C VAL A 432 -6.89 19.31 -6.82
N ILE A 433 -5.80 19.90 -6.33
CA ILE A 433 -5.23 21.12 -6.90
C ILE A 433 -4.07 20.76 -7.82
N ASP A 434 -4.29 20.85 -9.13
CA ASP A 434 -3.18 20.86 -10.08
C ASP A 434 -2.41 22.19 -9.93
N PRO A 435 -1.10 22.17 -9.65
CA PRO A 435 -0.27 23.37 -9.72
C PRO A 435 -0.44 24.18 -11.02
N ARG A 436 -0.78 23.52 -12.14
CA ARG A 436 -1.09 24.20 -13.42
C ARG A 436 -2.40 24.99 -13.40
N MET A 437 -3.40 24.59 -12.61
CA MET A 437 -4.63 25.37 -12.47
C MET A 437 -4.37 26.71 -11.78
N LEU A 438 -3.36 26.79 -10.91
CA LEU A 438 -2.96 28.06 -10.30
C LEU A 438 -2.43 29.05 -11.36
N ASP A 439 -1.75 28.56 -12.40
CA ASP A 439 -1.37 29.39 -13.56
C ASP A 439 -2.59 29.89 -14.33
N GLU A 440 -3.57 29.01 -14.58
CA GLU A 440 -4.76 29.35 -15.36
C GLU A 440 -5.60 30.45 -14.68
N VAL A 441 -5.59 30.54 -13.35
CA VAL A 441 -6.30 31.58 -12.58
C VAL A 441 -5.42 32.80 -12.25
N GLY A 442 -4.24 32.91 -12.85
CA GLY A 442 -3.36 34.09 -12.73
C GLY A 442 -2.50 34.13 -11.45
N LEU A 443 -2.41 33.03 -10.69
CA LEU A 443 -1.51 32.86 -9.55
C LEU A 443 -0.14 32.30 -10.00
N THR A 444 0.40 32.84 -11.08
CA THR A 444 1.69 32.42 -11.64
C THR A 444 2.85 32.77 -10.71
N ALA A 445 3.74 31.81 -10.48
CA ALA A 445 4.99 32.03 -9.76
C ALA A 445 6.11 32.28 -10.78
N ALA A 446 6.78 33.43 -10.68
CA ALA A 446 7.93 33.73 -11.53
C ALA A 446 9.05 32.69 -11.30
N PRO A 447 9.89 32.37 -12.30
CA PRO A 447 11.01 31.47 -12.08
C PRO A 447 12.05 32.10 -11.14
N SER A 448 12.63 31.30 -10.24
CA SER A 448 13.72 31.73 -9.36
C SER A 448 15.09 31.79 -10.06
N GLY A 449 15.19 31.20 -11.25
CA GLY A 449 16.47 30.96 -11.96
C GLY A 449 17.16 29.66 -11.57
N TYR A 450 16.76 29.00 -10.48
CA TYR A 450 17.21 27.65 -10.15
C TYR A 450 16.44 26.60 -10.95
N ARG A 451 17.12 25.50 -11.31
CA ARG A 451 16.53 24.39 -12.07
C ARG A 451 16.73 23.06 -11.35
N LEU A 452 15.64 22.39 -11.00
CA LEU A 452 15.66 21.03 -10.48
C LEU A 452 15.78 20.03 -11.64
N SER A 453 16.65 19.04 -11.51
CA SER A 453 16.78 17.92 -12.45
C SER A 453 16.80 16.61 -11.68
N VAL A 454 16.04 15.63 -12.15
CA VAL A 454 15.89 14.31 -11.55
C VAL A 454 16.05 13.26 -12.65
N SER A 455 17.03 12.38 -12.49
CA SER A 455 17.16 11.21 -13.35
C SER A 455 16.22 10.11 -12.90
N SER A 456 15.71 9.34 -13.86
CA SER A 456 14.97 8.10 -13.57
C SER A 456 13.84 8.27 -12.54
N PHE A 457 13.08 9.35 -12.64
CA PHE A 457 12.00 9.68 -11.72
C PHE A 457 11.00 8.52 -11.64
N ASP A 458 10.61 8.12 -10.44
CA ASP A 458 9.57 7.12 -10.21
C ASP A 458 8.61 7.66 -9.13
N PRO A 459 7.31 7.86 -9.42
CA PRO A 459 6.36 8.36 -8.42
C PRO A 459 6.23 7.46 -7.19
N ALA A 460 6.60 6.17 -7.27
CA ALA A 460 6.53 5.24 -6.14
C ALA A 460 7.69 5.38 -5.13
N VAL A 461 8.76 6.11 -5.46
CA VAL A 461 10.00 6.14 -4.66
C VAL A 461 10.03 7.35 -3.73
N THR A 462 9.63 7.23 -2.46
CA THR A 462 9.45 8.38 -1.55
C THR A 462 10.61 9.38 -1.49
N THR A 463 11.87 8.92 -1.56
CA THR A 463 13.07 9.77 -1.52
C THR A 463 14.03 9.39 -2.63
N ARG A 464 14.56 10.36 -3.38
CA ARG A 464 15.53 10.11 -4.45
C ARG A 464 16.58 11.22 -4.60
N PRO A 465 17.79 10.91 -5.05
CA PRO A 465 18.77 11.93 -5.42
C PRO A 465 18.25 12.82 -6.56
N ALA A 466 18.59 14.10 -6.49
CA ALA A 466 18.33 15.08 -7.54
C ALA A 466 19.45 16.13 -7.58
N THR A 467 19.39 17.05 -8.53
CA THR A 467 20.34 18.16 -8.64
C THR A 467 19.59 19.47 -8.85
N VAL A 468 19.95 20.49 -8.08
CA VAL A 468 19.58 21.88 -8.39
C VAL A 468 20.73 22.52 -9.13
N THR A 469 20.46 23.07 -10.31
CA THR A 469 21.40 23.91 -11.06
C THR A 469 21.09 25.38 -10.78
N THR A 470 22.10 26.12 -10.35
CA THR A 470 22.02 27.57 -10.09
C THR A 470 21.99 28.36 -11.39
N PRO A 471 21.62 29.67 -11.36
CA PRO A 471 21.61 30.51 -12.55
C PRO A 471 22.95 30.61 -13.29
N ASP A 472 24.07 30.47 -12.59
CA ASP A 472 25.43 30.45 -13.14
C ASP A 472 25.94 29.05 -13.51
N GLY A 473 25.09 28.02 -13.41
CA GLY A 473 25.39 26.66 -13.85
C GLY A 473 26.04 25.75 -12.81
N HIS A 474 26.29 26.23 -11.59
CA HIS A 474 26.75 25.40 -10.48
C HIS A 474 25.70 24.32 -10.12
N ARG A 475 26.17 23.13 -9.73
CA ARG A 475 25.32 21.96 -9.48
C ARG A 475 25.33 21.60 -8.00
N ILE A 476 24.19 21.73 -7.34
CA ILE A 476 23.98 21.42 -5.93
C ILE A 476 23.28 20.06 -5.83
N PRO A 477 23.93 19.02 -5.26
CA PRO A 477 23.26 17.77 -4.94
C PRO A 477 22.18 17.97 -3.88
N VAL A 478 20.98 17.46 -4.15
CA VAL A 478 19.84 17.53 -3.22
C VAL A 478 19.12 16.18 -3.17
N LEU A 479 18.22 16.02 -2.21
CA LEU A 479 17.22 14.97 -2.22
C LEU A 479 15.87 15.57 -2.66
N LEU A 480 15.14 14.84 -3.47
CA LEU A 480 13.75 15.09 -3.77
C LEU A 480 12.90 14.05 -3.05
N HIS A 481 11.98 14.54 -2.23
CA HIS A 481 10.98 13.71 -1.58
C HIS A 481 9.63 13.88 -2.27
N THR A 482 8.83 12.82 -2.36
CA THR A 482 7.43 12.91 -2.80
C THR A 482 6.50 12.00 -2.01
N ALA A 483 5.24 12.40 -1.88
CA ALA A 483 4.13 11.56 -1.45
C ALA A 483 2.94 11.71 -2.42
N ASP A 484 2.25 10.59 -2.71
CA ASP A 484 1.14 10.53 -3.66
C ASP A 484 -0.20 10.61 -2.93
N GLY A 485 -0.90 11.73 -3.06
CA GLY A 485 -2.12 12.00 -2.30
C GLY A 485 -3.36 11.20 -2.75
N MET A 486 -4.42 11.23 -1.93
CA MET A 486 -5.73 10.63 -2.18
C MET A 486 -6.39 11.08 -3.50
N ARG A 487 -6.56 10.24 -4.51
CA ARG A 487 -7.20 10.60 -5.78
C ARG A 487 -8.67 10.19 -5.80
N MET A 488 -9.53 11.08 -6.26
CA MET A 488 -10.97 10.81 -6.38
C MET A 488 -11.33 10.02 -7.64
N THR A 489 -10.42 9.95 -8.61
CA THR A 489 -10.61 9.24 -9.88
C THR A 489 -9.50 8.23 -10.11
N PRO A 490 -9.79 7.11 -10.80
CA PRO A 490 -8.77 6.17 -11.24
C PRO A 490 -7.63 6.85 -12.00
N GLY A 491 -6.40 6.40 -11.75
CA GLY A 491 -5.20 6.76 -12.49
C GLY A 491 -4.47 5.54 -13.05
N HIS A 492 -3.32 5.79 -13.67
CA HIS A 492 -2.47 4.74 -14.22
C HIS A 492 -1.25 4.49 -13.33
N VAL A 493 -0.74 3.26 -13.35
CA VAL A 493 0.56 2.91 -12.76
C VAL A 493 1.67 3.76 -13.39
N GLY A 494 2.57 4.31 -12.58
CA GLY A 494 3.67 5.15 -13.04
C GLY A 494 3.22 6.52 -13.58
N LEU A 495 3.95 7.04 -14.58
CA LEU A 495 3.65 8.31 -15.26
C LEU A 495 3.06 8.06 -16.65
N THR A 496 2.13 8.93 -17.05
CA THR A 496 1.54 8.95 -18.39
C THR A 496 1.59 10.37 -18.96
N ARG A 497 0.88 10.63 -20.06
CA ARG A 497 0.66 12.00 -20.55
C ARG A 497 -0.31 12.78 -19.67
N THR A 498 -1.15 12.09 -18.90
CA THR A 498 -2.00 12.73 -17.90
C THR A 498 -1.14 13.09 -16.69
N PRO A 499 -1.15 14.35 -16.23
CA PRO A 499 -0.36 14.76 -15.09
C PRO A 499 -0.71 13.99 -13.82
N ARG A 500 0.32 13.57 -13.07
CA ARG A 500 0.19 13.01 -11.73
C ARG A 500 0.63 14.06 -10.72
N HIS A 501 -0.28 14.46 -9.83
CA HIS A 501 -0.02 15.46 -8.80
C HIS A 501 0.53 14.79 -7.55
N LEU A 502 1.63 15.31 -7.01
CA LEU A 502 2.22 14.83 -5.78
C LEU A 502 2.63 16.04 -4.92
N VAL A 503 2.77 15.82 -3.62
CA VAL A 503 3.49 16.76 -2.75
C VAL A 503 4.92 16.31 -2.60
N GLY A 504 5.80 17.24 -2.26
CA GLY A 504 7.20 16.91 -2.07
C GLY A 504 7.96 17.94 -1.26
N ALA A 505 9.25 17.70 -1.18
CA ALA A 505 10.21 18.66 -0.65
C ALA A 505 11.57 18.50 -1.33
N VAL A 506 12.30 19.59 -1.43
CA VAL A 506 13.73 19.59 -1.73
C VAL A 506 14.48 19.63 -0.40
N GLU A 507 15.35 18.66 -0.16
CA GLU A 507 16.20 18.61 1.04
C GLU A 507 17.69 18.72 0.66
N ILE A 508 18.43 19.54 1.40
CA ILE A 508 19.89 19.53 1.40
C ILE A 508 20.36 18.44 2.37
N PRO A 509 21.16 17.45 1.93
CA PRO A 509 21.70 16.42 2.81
C PRO A 509 22.33 17.03 4.07
N ARG A 510 22.06 16.43 5.23
CA ARG A 510 22.43 16.98 6.55
C ARG A 510 23.88 17.47 6.66
N GLU A 511 24.83 16.69 6.13
CA GLU A 511 26.24 17.05 6.14
C GLU A 511 26.55 18.27 5.26
N ALA A 512 25.96 18.34 4.06
CA ALA A 512 26.09 19.49 3.17
C ALA A 512 25.48 20.75 3.80
N PHE A 513 24.30 20.63 4.43
CA PHE A 513 23.64 21.75 5.09
C PHE A 513 24.47 22.28 6.29
N ALA A 514 25.05 21.38 7.09
CA ALA A 514 25.90 21.74 8.22
C ALA A 514 27.19 22.45 7.77
N ASN A 515 27.73 22.08 6.62
CA ASN A 515 28.97 22.62 6.06
C ASN A 515 28.75 23.71 4.99
N ARG A 516 27.52 24.21 4.82
CA ARG A 516 27.13 25.11 3.72
C ARG A 516 28.00 26.36 3.59
N ASP A 517 28.58 26.86 4.70
CA ASP A 517 29.46 28.03 4.67
C ASP A 517 30.75 27.82 3.87
N ARG A 518 31.10 26.57 3.54
CA ARG A 518 32.25 26.21 2.70
C ARG A 518 31.95 26.30 1.19
N ASP A 519 30.68 26.40 0.82
CA ASP A 519 30.22 26.47 -0.56
C ASP A 519 29.33 27.72 -0.72
N PRO A 520 29.87 28.82 -1.28
CA PRO A 520 29.12 30.06 -1.45
C PRO A 520 27.82 29.89 -2.24
N GLU A 521 27.78 28.95 -3.18
CA GLU A 521 26.61 28.71 -4.03
C GLU A 521 25.52 27.95 -3.29
N LEU A 522 25.90 26.91 -2.54
CA LEU A 522 24.99 26.23 -1.62
C LEU A 522 24.48 27.19 -0.54
N ARG A 523 25.35 28.01 0.07
CA ARG A 523 24.94 29.00 1.07
C ARG A 523 23.92 29.99 0.49
N ARG A 524 24.18 30.53 -0.70
CA ARG A 524 23.26 31.43 -1.39
C ARG A 524 21.91 30.75 -1.66
N PHE A 525 21.90 29.51 -2.15
CA PHE A 525 20.67 28.75 -2.36
C PHE A 525 19.90 28.51 -1.06
N VAL A 526 20.61 28.18 0.02
CA VAL A 526 20.02 28.01 1.35
C VAL A 526 19.39 29.31 1.86
N ASP A 527 20.13 30.40 1.82
CA ASP A 527 19.69 31.69 2.37
C ASP A 527 18.51 32.27 1.55
N THR A 528 18.55 32.13 0.22
CA THR A 528 17.59 32.79 -0.67
C THR A 528 16.36 31.94 -1.02
N TRP A 529 16.55 30.68 -1.43
CA TRP A 529 15.46 29.84 -1.90
C TRP A 529 14.96 28.89 -0.80
N MET A 530 15.86 28.27 -0.04
CA MET A 530 15.46 27.41 1.10
C MET A 530 15.03 28.22 2.34
N ARG A 531 15.19 29.55 2.33
CA ARG A 531 14.90 30.46 3.46
C ARG A 531 15.56 30.02 4.77
N GLY A 532 16.82 29.62 4.69
CA GLY A 532 17.63 29.18 5.82
C GLY A 532 17.31 27.77 6.35
N LYS A 533 16.41 27.02 5.71
CA LYS A 533 16.04 25.65 6.10
C LYS A 533 16.83 24.59 5.35
N SER A 534 16.96 23.40 5.94
CA SER A 534 17.54 22.23 5.27
C SER A 534 16.57 21.54 4.33
N ILE A 535 15.27 21.72 4.53
CA ILE A 535 14.20 21.13 3.73
C ILE A 535 13.17 22.21 3.37
N ALA A 536 12.73 22.20 2.12
CA ALA A 536 11.80 23.18 1.56
C ALA A 536 10.65 22.45 0.87
N PRO A 537 9.41 22.57 1.38
CA PRO A 537 8.25 21.97 0.74
C PRO A 537 7.99 22.55 -0.65
N ILE A 538 7.47 21.68 -1.50
CA ILE A 538 6.99 21.96 -2.85
C ILE A 538 5.75 21.12 -3.16
N THR A 539 5.01 21.54 -4.17
CA THR A 539 4.07 20.66 -4.89
C THR A 539 4.59 20.42 -6.29
N LEU A 540 4.26 19.27 -6.86
CA LEU A 540 4.77 18.92 -8.17
C LEU A 540 3.77 18.13 -8.98
N SER A 541 3.87 18.27 -10.29
CA SER A 541 3.06 17.53 -11.22
C SER A 541 3.91 17.00 -12.36
N ALA A 542 3.88 15.69 -12.54
CA ALA A 542 4.75 14.97 -13.46
C ALA A 542 3.95 14.24 -14.55
N THR A 543 4.49 14.26 -15.77
CA THR A 543 4.09 13.39 -16.88
C THR A 543 5.29 12.59 -17.35
N THR A 544 5.13 11.76 -18.38
CA THR A 544 6.26 11.05 -19.01
C THR A 544 7.36 11.96 -19.56
N THR A 545 7.08 13.25 -19.80
CA THR A 545 7.97 14.18 -20.48
C THR A 545 8.17 15.52 -19.76
N ASP A 546 7.39 15.80 -18.72
CA ASP A 546 7.32 17.12 -18.09
C ASP A 546 7.25 17.01 -16.57
N LEU A 547 7.83 18.00 -15.89
CA LEU A 547 7.75 18.19 -14.44
C LEU A 547 7.53 19.67 -14.16
N VAL A 548 6.47 19.96 -13.41
CA VAL A 548 6.15 21.30 -12.91
C VAL A 548 6.31 21.30 -11.40
N VAL A 549 6.90 22.36 -10.85
CA VAL A 549 7.14 22.53 -9.40
C VAL A 549 6.54 23.86 -8.93
N ARG A 550 5.93 23.86 -7.74
CA ARG A 550 5.36 25.03 -7.05
C ARG A 550 5.75 25.12 -5.58
#